data_AF-G1NAA6-F1
#
_entry.id   AF-G1NAA6-F1
#
_cell.length_a   1.000
_cell.length_b   1.000
_cell.length_c   1.000
_cell.angle_alpha   90.00
_cell.angle_beta   90.00
_cell.angle_gamma   90.00
#
_symmetry.space_group_name_H-M   'P 1'
#
loop_
_entity.id
_entity.type
_entity.pdbx_description
1 polymer ?
#
loop_
_entity_poly.entity_id
_entity_poly.type
_entity_poly.pdbx_seq_one_letter_code
_entity_poly.pdbx_strand_id
1 'polypeptide(L)'
;MLLLTDPQDKETVLALYMNQRWWPVEDVVKTADPSRDGLISVQTFGERIVLFVLNYIIFGMPEGNSANDAFFLPHSATECAKILWRNGEAVAFYSVKMKGSLCDGTTSQCYLLPVLDTIFVQRKYRRGGLGMKMLHDFCQSFKTEDALGISCPISAAMYQVCLKYLQTYPEEQKRLWEVEAPGDWSQRVNIWLKIQMESSLSGRHGIHS
;
A
#
# COMPACT_ATOMS: atom_id res chain seq x y z
N MET A 1 -7.06 22.47 4.55
CA MET A 1 -7.60 21.43 5.46
C MET A 1 -6.87 21.58 6.78
N LEU A 2 -7.59 21.54 7.91
CA LEU A 2 -6.99 21.57 9.25
C LEU A 2 -7.26 20.24 9.94
N LEU A 3 -6.38 19.83 10.85
CA LEU A 3 -6.52 18.62 11.67
C LEU A 3 -6.79 19.03 13.12
N LEU A 4 -7.80 18.41 13.74
CA LEU A 4 -8.06 18.50 15.17
C LEU A 4 -7.45 17.26 15.82
N THR A 5 -6.43 17.44 16.67
CA THR A 5 -5.81 16.37 17.44
C THR A 5 -6.37 16.30 18.86
N ASP A 6 -6.29 15.14 19.49
CA ASP A 6 -6.62 15.00 20.90
C ASP A 6 -5.64 15.85 21.75
N PRO A 7 -6.13 16.73 22.64
CA PRO A 7 -5.26 17.52 23.51
C PRO A 7 -4.41 16.68 24.46
N GLN A 8 -4.86 15.47 24.83
CA GLN A 8 -4.16 14.54 25.70
C GLN A 8 -3.24 13.59 24.93
N ASP A 9 -3.54 13.35 23.65
CA ASP A 9 -2.73 12.54 22.74
C ASP A 9 -2.59 13.23 21.38
N LYS A 10 -1.47 13.95 21.21
CA LYS A 10 -1.21 14.73 19.99
C LYS A 10 -1.05 13.88 18.73
N GLU A 11 -0.89 12.56 18.87
CA GLU A 11 -0.80 11.63 17.73
C GLU A 11 -2.19 11.19 17.24
N THR A 12 -3.22 11.31 18.08
CA THR A 12 -4.59 10.96 17.69
C THR A 12 -5.28 12.14 17.00
N VAL A 13 -5.63 11.97 15.72
CA VAL A 13 -6.47 12.93 14.98
C VAL A 13 -7.95 12.56 15.17
N LEU A 14 -8.74 13.52 15.67
CA LEU A 14 -10.17 13.36 15.94
C LEU A 14 -11.03 13.78 14.75
N ALA A 15 -10.69 14.88 14.08
CA ALA A 15 -11.51 15.44 13.01
C ALA A 15 -10.71 16.26 11.98
N LEU A 16 -11.27 16.41 10.79
CA LEU A 16 -10.75 17.21 9.69
C LEU A 16 -11.68 18.40 9.41
N TYR A 17 -11.11 19.61 9.31
CA TYR A 17 -11.87 20.79 8.87
C TYR A 17 -11.87 20.89 7.35
N MET A 18 -13.04 20.69 6.75
CA MET A 18 -13.27 20.68 5.31
C MET A 18 -14.63 21.27 4.98
N ASN A 19 -14.69 22.08 3.92
CA ASN A 19 -15.91 22.74 3.46
C ASN A 19 -16.66 23.49 4.59
N GLN A 20 -15.91 24.28 5.36
CA GLN A 20 -16.39 25.09 6.49
C GLN A 20 -16.98 24.31 7.67
N ARG A 21 -16.74 22.98 7.76
CA ARG A 21 -17.25 22.13 8.84
C ARG A 21 -16.18 21.16 9.34
N TRP A 22 -16.32 20.71 10.59
CA TRP A 22 -15.53 19.62 11.15
C TRP A 22 -16.17 18.28 10.83
N TRP A 23 -15.36 17.35 10.36
CA TRP A 23 -15.76 15.99 10.02
C TRP A 23 -14.95 14.98 10.84
N PRO A 24 -15.60 14.07 11.58
CA PRO A 24 -14.93 12.95 12.22
C PRO A 24 -14.13 12.15 11.17
N VAL A 25 -12.95 11.64 11.55
CA VAL A 25 -12.11 10.81 10.65
C VAL A 25 -12.90 9.65 10.04
N GLU A 26 -13.75 9.02 10.84
CA GLU A 26 -14.62 7.90 10.44
C GLU A 26 -15.67 8.25 9.39
N ASP A 27 -16.09 9.51 9.31
CA ASP A 27 -17.07 9.95 8.32
C ASP A 27 -16.41 10.40 7.03
N VAL A 28 -15.16 10.90 7.09
CA VAL A 28 -14.41 11.27 5.88
C VAL A 28 -14.14 10.07 4.99
N VAL A 29 -13.96 8.87 5.57
CA VAL A 29 -13.74 7.63 4.79
C VAL A 29 -15.03 6.99 4.27
N LYS A 30 -16.19 7.60 4.49
CA LYS A 30 -17.48 7.13 3.97
C LYS A 30 -17.93 7.99 2.80
N THR A 31 -18.73 7.40 1.93
CA THR A 31 -19.43 8.10 0.85
C THR A 31 -20.94 8.11 1.10
N ALA A 32 -21.64 9.07 0.49
CA ALA A 32 -23.10 9.14 0.54
C ALA A 32 -23.78 8.05 -0.31
N ASP A 33 -23.04 7.39 -1.19
CA ASP A 33 -23.53 6.26 -1.99
C ASP A 33 -23.26 4.92 -1.27
N PRO A 34 -24.28 4.31 -0.63
CA PRO A 34 -24.10 3.05 0.09
C PRO A 34 -23.84 1.86 -0.85
N SER A 35 -24.10 2.00 -2.16
CA SER A 35 -23.85 0.96 -3.15
C SER A 35 -22.40 0.93 -3.64
N ARG A 36 -21.60 1.93 -3.26
CA ARG A 36 -20.19 2.03 -3.65
C ARG A 36 -19.39 0.88 -3.04
N ASP A 37 -18.95 -0.04 -3.88
CA ASP A 37 -18.24 -1.26 -3.51
C ASP A 37 -17.13 -1.57 -4.53
N GLY A 38 -16.10 -2.31 -4.10
CA GLY A 38 -15.02 -2.78 -4.97
C GLY A 38 -13.82 -1.84 -5.07
N LEU A 39 -12.85 -2.24 -5.90
CA LEU A 39 -11.61 -1.47 -6.13
C LEU A 39 -11.87 -0.39 -7.17
N ILE A 40 -11.72 0.87 -6.78
CA ILE A 40 -12.02 2.02 -7.61
C ILE A 40 -10.79 2.93 -7.67
N SER A 41 -10.40 3.31 -8.89
CA SER A 41 -9.31 4.26 -9.11
C SER A 41 -9.65 5.64 -8.54
N VAL A 42 -8.66 6.27 -7.92
CA VAL A 42 -8.78 7.64 -7.40
C VAL A 42 -8.74 8.62 -8.57
N GLN A 43 -9.85 9.32 -8.80
CA GLN A 43 -10.03 10.28 -9.91
C GLN A 43 -10.49 11.66 -9.41
N THR A 44 -11.25 11.70 -8.32
CA THR A 44 -11.85 12.92 -7.79
C THR A 44 -11.04 13.52 -6.64
N PHE A 45 -11.23 14.80 -6.40
CA PHE A 45 -10.64 15.47 -5.24
C PHE A 45 -11.12 14.85 -3.91
N GLY A 46 -12.39 14.43 -3.83
CA GLY A 46 -12.94 13.73 -2.66
C GLY A 46 -12.23 12.42 -2.38
N GLU A 47 -11.98 11.60 -3.41
CA GLU A 47 -11.23 10.34 -3.26
C GLU A 47 -9.77 10.59 -2.85
N ARG A 48 -9.15 11.69 -3.30
CA ARG A 48 -7.81 12.08 -2.84
C ARG A 48 -7.80 12.46 -1.36
N ILE A 49 -8.85 13.10 -0.85
CA ILE A 49 -9.02 13.33 0.59
C ILE A 49 -9.14 12.00 1.33
N VAL A 50 -9.99 11.08 0.85
CA VAL A 50 -10.17 9.76 1.47
C VAL A 50 -8.84 9.00 1.51
N LEU A 51 -8.09 8.99 0.39
CA LEU A 51 -6.77 8.39 0.31
C LEU A 51 -5.79 9.03 1.30
N PHE A 52 -5.80 10.36 1.41
CA PHE A 52 -4.98 11.07 2.40
C PHE A 52 -5.31 10.63 3.83
N VAL A 53 -6.61 10.54 4.17
CA VAL A 53 -7.03 10.09 5.51
C VAL A 53 -6.60 8.64 5.76
N LEU A 54 -6.79 7.75 4.80
CA LEU A 54 -6.36 6.36 4.94
C LEU A 54 -4.83 6.23 5.10
N ASN A 55 -4.06 6.95 4.30
CA ASN A 55 -2.60 6.84 4.28
C ASN A 55 -1.93 7.57 5.45
N TYR A 56 -2.27 8.84 5.64
CA TYR A 56 -1.55 9.69 6.59
C TYR A 56 -2.13 9.54 7.99
N ILE A 57 -3.45 9.59 8.13
CA ILE A 57 -4.10 9.63 9.45
C ILE A 57 -4.30 8.23 10.02
N ILE A 58 -4.90 7.32 9.25
CA ILE A 58 -5.28 5.99 9.76
C ILE A 58 -4.10 5.02 9.70
N PHE A 59 -3.26 5.09 8.67
CA PHE A 59 -2.08 4.25 8.54
C PHE A 59 -0.84 4.87 9.19
N GLY A 60 -0.58 6.17 8.98
CA GLY A 60 0.67 6.82 9.37
C GLY A 60 0.75 7.35 10.81
N MET A 61 -0.38 7.58 11.50
CA MET A 61 -0.36 8.13 12.88
C MET A 61 -0.44 7.10 14.02
N PRO A 62 -0.95 5.85 13.88
CA PRO A 62 -1.01 4.93 15.01
C PRO A 62 0.23 4.03 15.07
N GLU A 63 1.30 4.55 15.67
CA GLU A 63 2.28 3.90 16.57
C GLU A 63 3.54 4.78 16.62
N GLY A 64 3.63 5.63 17.65
CA GLY A 64 4.81 6.44 17.91
C GLY A 64 6.11 5.64 17.88
N ASN A 65 7.06 6.16 17.08
CA ASN A 65 8.50 5.98 17.19
C ASN A 65 9.06 4.57 16.92
N SER A 66 9.32 4.28 15.65
CA SER A 66 10.49 3.49 15.26
C SER A 66 11.34 4.35 14.33
N ALA A 67 12.64 4.46 14.61
CA ALA A 67 13.59 5.42 14.04
C ALA A 67 13.87 5.23 12.52
N ASN A 68 12.84 5.40 11.69
CA ASN A 68 12.90 5.35 10.24
C ASN A 68 11.71 6.11 9.63
N ASP A 69 11.41 7.31 10.17
CA ASP A 69 10.27 8.16 9.79
C ASP A 69 10.38 8.67 8.34
N ALA A 70 10.11 7.78 7.38
CA ALA A 70 9.53 8.17 6.12
C ALA A 70 8.06 8.52 6.43
N PHE A 71 7.81 9.75 6.90
CA PHE A 71 6.48 10.33 6.80
C PHE A 71 6.06 10.18 5.34
N PHE A 72 5.06 9.35 5.05
CA PHE A 72 4.53 9.27 3.70
C PHE A 72 3.92 10.63 3.40
N LEU A 73 4.63 11.43 2.59
CA LEU A 73 4.11 12.64 2.00
C LEU A 73 2.74 12.32 1.38
N PRO A 74 1.81 13.28 1.33
CA PRO A 74 0.60 13.12 0.54
C PRO A 74 1.01 12.60 -0.84
N HIS A 75 0.47 11.44 -1.25
CA HIS A 75 0.76 10.85 -2.56
C HIS A 75 0.80 11.95 -3.60
N SER A 76 1.86 11.99 -4.41
CA SER A 76 1.97 13.03 -5.44
C SER A 76 0.68 13.04 -6.27
N ALA A 77 0.23 14.20 -6.74
CA ALA A 77 -0.99 14.26 -7.56
C ALA A 77 -0.92 13.31 -8.78
N THR A 78 0.31 12.98 -9.19
CA THR A 78 0.70 12.09 -10.28
C THR A 78 0.71 10.60 -9.93
N GLU A 79 0.70 10.21 -8.65
CA GLU A 79 0.66 8.80 -8.25
C GLU A 79 -0.71 8.18 -8.49
N CYS A 80 -0.69 6.97 -9.06
CA CYS A 80 -1.88 6.19 -9.29
C CYS A 80 -2.25 5.44 -8.02
N ALA A 81 -3.50 5.51 -7.59
CA ALA A 81 -3.98 4.78 -6.43
C ALA A 81 -5.40 4.24 -6.67
N LYS A 82 -5.72 3.14 -5.99
CA LYS A 82 -7.09 2.62 -5.92
C LYS A 82 -7.51 2.48 -4.47
N ILE A 83 -8.76 2.82 -4.19
CA ILE A 83 -9.42 2.62 -2.90
C ILE A 83 -10.36 1.42 -3.03
N LEU A 84 -10.29 0.51 -2.07
CA LEU A 84 -11.27 -0.56 -1.92
C LEU A 84 -12.42 -0.06 -1.05
N TRP A 85 -13.61 -0.01 -1.63
CA TRP A 85 -14.85 0.33 -0.96
C TRP A 85 -15.61 -0.92 -0.53
N ARG A 86 -16.28 -0.85 0.62
CA ARG A 86 -17.27 -1.82 1.09
C ARG A 86 -18.48 -1.10 1.68
N ASN A 87 -19.65 -1.29 1.07
CA ASN A 87 -20.91 -0.68 1.51
C ASN A 87 -20.79 0.84 1.76
N GLY A 88 -20.14 1.56 0.84
CA GLY A 88 -19.91 2.99 0.96
C GLY A 88 -18.76 3.41 1.89
N GLU A 89 -18.05 2.49 2.53
CA GLU A 89 -16.89 2.80 3.37
C GLU A 89 -15.57 2.41 2.68
N ALA A 90 -14.58 3.30 2.70
CA ALA A 90 -13.25 3.03 2.19
C ALA A 90 -12.43 2.22 3.20
N VAL A 91 -12.21 0.93 2.93
CA VAL A 91 -11.65 -0.02 3.91
C VAL A 91 -10.18 -0.35 3.73
N ALA A 92 -9.65 -0.07 2.54
CA ALA A 92 -8.26 -0.35 2.16
C ALA A 92 -7.88 0.50 0.95
N PHE A 93 -6.58 0.62 0.68
CA PHE A 93 -6.08 1.22 -0.55
C PHE A 93 -4.76 0.59 -0.97
N TYR A 94 -4.38 0.83 -2.22
CA TYR A 94 -3.00 0.71 -2.64
C TYR A 94 -2.61 1.84 -3.60
N SER A 95 -1.32 2.14 -3.66
CA SER A 95 -0.71 3.09 -4.59
C SER A 95 0.35 2.43 -5.46
N VAL A 96 0.62 3.06 -6.60
CA VAL A 96 1.55 2.56 -7.61
C VAL A 96 2.47 3.68 -8.08
N LYS A 97 3.77 3.37 -8.11
CA LYS A 97 4.76 4.15 -8.87
C LYS A 97 4.79 3.61 -10.29
N MET A 98 4.49 4.48 -11.24
CA MET A 98 4.37 4.08 -12.64
C MET A 98 5.76 3.95 -13.26
N LYS A 99 5.94 2.97 -14.16
CA LYS A 99 7.14 2.93 -15.00
C LYS A 99 7.30 4.28 -15.73
N GLY A 100 8.49 4.86 -15.65
CA GLY A 100 8.80 6.18 -16.19
C GLY A 100 8.44 7.36 -15.29
N SER A 101 7.79 7.18 -14.14
CA SER A 101 7.62 8.26 -13.16
C SER A 101 8.92 8.51 -12.40
N LEU A 102 9.17 9.77 -12.03
CA LEU A 102 10.35 10.15 -11.24
C LEU A 102 10.37 9.42 -9.89
N CYS A 103 11.56 8.97 -9.48
CA CYS A 103 11.79 8.33 -8.18
C CYS A 103 11.72 9.35 -7.05
N ASP A 104 12.27 10.54 -7.27
CA ASP A 104 12.27 11.65 -6.34
C ASP A 104 12.34 12.99 -7.12
N GLY A 105 12.38 14.11 -6.40
CA GLY A 105 12.43 15.44 -7.01
C GLY A 105 13.83 15.96 -7.35
N THR A 106 14.90 15.20 -7.06
CA THR A 106 16.29 15.68 -7.08
C THR A 106 17.18 14.90 -8.04
N THR A 107 16.98 13.58 -8.10
CA THR A 107 17.58 12.66 -9.05
C THR A 107 16.64 12.54 -10.24
N SER A 108 17.13 12.79 -11.46
CA SER A 108 16.33 12.59 -12.69
C SER A 108 16.11 11.09 -13.00
N GLN A 109 16.13 10.23 -11.98
CA GLN A 109 15.89 8.80 -12.11
C GLN A 109 14.39 8.53 -12.17
N CYS A 110 14.02 7.54 -12.98
CA CYS A 110 12.65 7.11 -13.15
C CYS A 110 12.52 5.63 -12.85
N TYR A 111 11.37 5.22 -12.33
CA TYR A 111 11.07 3.80 -12.11
C TYR A 111 11.14 3.01 -13.42
N LEU A 112 11.84 1.89 -13.40
CA LEU A 112 12.06 1.04 -14.59
C LEU A 112 10.97 -0.01 -14.81
N LEU A 113 10.06 -0.16 -13.84
CA LEU A 113 8.92 -1.06 -13.84
C LEU A 113 7.79 -0.48 -12.97
N PRO A 114 6.53 -0.92 -13.13
CA PRO A 114 5.47 -0.56 -12.19
C PRO A 114 5.75 -1.15 -10.81
N VAL A 115 5.60 -0.35 -9.75
CA VAL A 115 5.86 -0.77 -8.37
C VAL A 115 4.62 -0.51 -7.51
N LEU A 116 4.10 -1.55 -6.86
CA LEU A 116 3.14 -1.43 -5.77
C LEU A 116 3.84 -0.78 -4.57
N ASP A 117 3.51 0.48 -4.30
CA ASP A 117 4.28 1.32 -3.39
C ASP A 117 3.80 1.19 -1.95
N THR A 118 2.54 1.55 -1.74
CA THR A 118 1.87 1.40 -0.45
C THR A 118 0.67 0.50 -0.63
N ILE A 119 0.47 -0.42 0.32
CA ILE A 119 -0.72 -1.25 0.40
C ILE A 119 -1.19 -1.31 1.85
N PHE A 120 -2.44 -0.96 2.08
CA PHE A 120 -2.97 -0.85 3.43
C PHE A 120 -4.37 -1.43 3.53
N VAL A 121 -4.61 -2.15 4.63
CA VAL A 121 -5.94 -2.62 5.03
C VAL A 121 -6.20 -2.16 6.46
N GLN A 122 -7.29 -1.42 6.66
CA GLN A 122 -7.72 -1.00 7.99
C GLN A 122 -7.85 -2.21 8.92
N ARG A 123 -7.43 -2.05 10.18
CA ARG A 123 -7.31 -3.14 11.17
C ARG A 123 -8.57 -3.98 11.29
N LYS A 124 -9.75 -3.35 11.33
CA LYS A 124 -11.06 -4.02 11.43
C LYS A 124 -11.44 -4.88 10.21
N TYR A 125 -10.80 -4.70 9.06
CA TYR A 125 -11.04 -5.49 7.84
C TYR A 125 -9.88 -6.43 7.46
N ARG A 126 -8.84 -6.53 8.30
CA ARG A 126 -7.73 -7.47 8.08
C ARG A 126 -8.21 -8.92 8.17
N ARG A 127 -7.43 -9.85 7.62
CA ARG A 127 -7.75 -11.30 7.54
C ARG A 127 -8.97 -11.66 6.67
N GLY A 128 -9.55 -10.70 5.95
CA GLY A 128 -10.64 -10.91 4.99
C GLY A 128 -10.23 -11.10 3.53
N GLY A 129 -8.95 -11.44 3.25
CA GLY A 129 -8.44 -11.63 1.88
C GLY A 129 -8.20 -10.34 1.07
N LEU A 130 -8.34 -9.17 1.67
CA LEU A 130 -8.27 -7.88 0.95
C LEU A 130 -6.88 -7.59 0.35
N GLY A 131 -5.80 -7.92 1.06
CA GLY A 131 -4.44 -7.76 0.52
C GLY A 131 -4.21 -8.60 -0.73
N MET A 132 -4.71 -9.84 -0.74
CA MET A 132 -4.65 -10.72 -1.91
C MET A 132 -5.47 -10.18 -3.09
N LYS A 133 -6.66 -9.64 -2.82
CA LYS A 133 -7.49 -8.99 -3.84
C LYS A 133 -6.78 -7.80 -4.49
N MET A 134 -6.13 -6.95 -3.69
CA MET A 134 -5.38 -5.79 -4.18
C MET A 134 -4.11 -6.18 -4.93
N LEU A 135 -3.34 -7.15 -4.43
CA LEU A 135 -2.15 -7.66 -5.12
C LEU A 135 -2.52 -8.28 -6.48
N HIS A 136 -3.62 -9.04 -6.53
CA HIS A 136 -4.14 -9.57 -7.78
C HIS A 136 -4.52 -8.46 -8.76
N ASP A 137 -5.32 -7.49 -8.33
CA ASP A 137 -5.73 -6.36 -9.16
C ASP A 137 -4.53 -5.55 -9.70
N PHE A 138 -3.48 -5.35 -8.90
CA PHE A 138 -2.23 -4.75 -9.35
C PHE A 138 -1.57 -5.58 -10.46
N CYS A 139 -1.34 -6.88 -10.24
CA CYS A 139 -0.69 -7.73 -11.26
C CYS A 139 -1.50 -7.80 -12.56
N GLN A 140 -2.83 -7.86 -12.45
CA GLN A 140 -3.73 -7.87 -13.60
C GLN A 140 -3.82 -6.51 -14.32
N SER A 141 -3.53 -5.40 -13.64
CA SER A 141 -3.46 -4.07 -14.27
C SER A 141 -2.23 -3.91 -15.16
N PHE A 142 -1.18 -4.72 -14.93
CA PHE A 142 0.10 -4.65 -15.65
C PHE A 142 0.48 -5.99 -16.30
N LYS A 143 -0.47 -6.70 -16.90
CA LYS A 143 -0.26 -8.04 -17.52
C LYS A 143 0.84 -8.10 -18.57
N THR A 144 1.08 -7.00 -19.28
CA THR A 144 2.04 -6.92 -20.38
C THR A 144 3.47 -6.67 -19.90
N GLU A 145 3.69 -6.37 -18.62
CA GLU A 145 5.02 -6.12 -18.07
C GLU A 145 5.66 -7.44 -17.62
N ASP A 146 6.91 -7.66 -18.03
CA ASP A 146 7.68 -8.86 -17.66
C ASP A 146 8.08 -8.89 -16.17
N ALA A 147 8.15 -7.71 -15.54
CA ALA A 147 8.51 -7.55 -14.14
C ALA A 147 7.62 -6.50 -13.47
N LEU A 148 7.19 -6.81 -12.25
CA LEU A 148 6.41 -5.96 -11.36
C LEU A 148 7.12 -5.85 -10.01
N GLY A 149 7.12 -4.65 -9.43
CA GLY A 149 7.74 -4.38 -8.15
C GLY A 149 6.74 -4.31 -7.00
N ILE A 150 7.22 -4.62 -5.80
CA ILE A 150 6.67 -4.17 -4.53
C ILE A 150 7.79 -3.39 -3.84
N SER A 151 7.50 -2.17 -3.38
CA SER A 151 8.51 -1.31 -2.73
C SER A 151 9.11 -1.98 -1.49
N CYS A 152 10.44 -1.94 -1.39
CA CYS A 152 11.20 -2.33 -0.21
C CYS A 152 11.09 -1.24 0.88
N PRO A 153 11.05 -1.59 2.18
CA PRO A 153 10.99 -2.96 2.74
C PRO A 153 9.58 -3.55 2.72
N ILE A 154 9.46 -4.84 2.37
CA ILE A 154 8.19 -5.57 2.46
C ILE A 154 7.95 -6.03 3.90
N SER A 155 6.79 -5.68 4.46
CA SER A 155 6.39 -6.15 5.79
C SER A 155 6.18 -7.67 5.86
N ALA A 156 6.41 -8.29 7.02
CA ALA A 156 6.18 -9.73 7.22
C ALA A 156 4.74 -10.15 6.85
N ALA A 157 3.75 -9.32 7.16
CA ALA A 157 2.35 -9.57 6.79
C ALA A 157 2.15 -9.56 5.26
N MET A 158 2.83 -8.65 4.54
CA MET A 158 2.76 -8.61 3.09
C MET A 158 3.50 -9.78 2.45
N TYR A 159 4.62 -10.24 3.03
CA TYR A 159 5.28 -11.49 2.59
C TYR A 159 4.35 -12.70 2.66
N GLN A 160 3.52 -12.82 3.70
CA GLN A 160 2.50 -13.88 3.78
C GLN A 160 1.44 -13.76 2.68
N VAL A 161 1.04 -12.53 2.32
CA VAL A 161 0.14 -12.30 1.19
C VAL A 161 0.81 -12.70 -0.13
N CYS A 162 2.06 -12.29 -0.35
CA CYS A 162 2.86 -12.66 -1.52
C CYS A 162 3.01 -14.17 -1.64
N LEU A 163 3.38 -14.87 -0.57
CA LEU A 163 3.51 -16.33 -0.56
C LEU A 163 2.22 -17.00 -1.03
N LYS A 164 1.08 -16.64 -0.41
CA LYS A 164 -0.21 -17.23 -0.76
C LYS A 164 -0.61 -16.89 -2.20
N TYR A 165 -0.35 -15.66 -2.65
CA TYR A 165 -0.62 -15.22 -4.01
C TYR A 165 0.19 -16.01 -5.04
N LEU A 166 1.50 -16.16 -4.81
CA LEU A 166 2.44 -16.84 -5.69
C LEU A 166 2.24 -18.36 -5.73
N GLN A 167 1.69 -18.95 -4.67
CA GLN A 167 1.20 -20.33 -4.69
C GLN A 167 -0.08 -20.48 -5.52
N THR A 168 -0.94 -19.47 -5.52
CA THR A 168 -2.22 -19.49 -6.26
C THR A 168 -2.03 -19.20 -7.75
N TYR A 169 -1.07 -18.35 -8.09
CA TYR A 169 -0.78 -17.90 -9.46
C TYR A 169 0.71 -18.15 -9.80
N PRO A 170 1.09 -19.40 -10.14
CA PRO A 170 2.49 -19.76 -10.43
C PRO A 170 3.12 -18.95 -11.55
N GLU A 171 2.33 -18.47 -12.51
CA GLU A 171 2.78 -17.61 -13.61
C GLU A 171 3.38 -16.27 -13.11
N GLU A 172 2.99 -15.82 -11.92
CA GLU A 172 3.48 -14.58 -11.31
C GLU A 172 4.81 -14.77 -10.53
N GLN A 173 5.23 -16.03 -10.27
CA GLN A 173 6.45 -16.32 -9.49
C GLN A 173 7.71 -15.70 -10.11
N LYS A 174 7.78 -15.64 -11.44
CA LYS A 174 8.90 -15.01 -12.16
C LYS A 174 8.75 -13.50 -12.33
N ARG A 175 7.57 -12.94 -12.07
CA ARG A 175 7.22 -11.55 -12.38
C ARG A 175 7.26 -10.62 -11.17
N LEU A 176 7.09 -11.13 -9.95
CA LEU A 176 7.05 -10.30 -8.74
C LEU A 176 8.40 -10.17 -8.03
N TRP A 177 8.82 -8.91 -7.82
CA TRP A 177 10.11 -8.54 -7.25
C TRP A 177 9.93 -7.57 -6.09
N GLU A 178 10.74 -7.70 -5.05
CA GLU A 178 10.97 -6.66 -4.06
C GLU A 178 11.95 -5.66 -4.67
N VAL A 179 11.62 -4.37 -4.62
CA VAL A 179 12.29 -3.35 -5.42
C VAL A 179 12.76 -2.19 -4.54
N GLU A 180 14.04 -1.85 -4.68
CA GLU A 180 14.58 -0.54 -4.31
C GLU A 180 14.54 0.36 -5.57
N ALA A 181 14.09 1.60 -5.44
CA ALA A 181 14.01 2.52 -6.57
C ALA A 181 15.41 2.78 -7.18
N PRO A 182 15.56 2.94 -8.51
CA PRO A 182 14.53 2.87 -9.57
C PRO A 182 14.09 1.46 -10.02
N GLY A 183 14.65 0.39 -9.45
CA GLY A 183 14.27 -0.99 -9.75
C GLY A 183 14.96 -1.61 -10.95
N ASP A 184 16.22 -1.24 -11.17
CA ASP A 184 17.10 -1.93 -12.12
C ASP A 184 17.37 -3.38 -11.68
N TRP A 185 18.02 -4.18 -12.52
CA TRP A 185 18.32 -5.59 -12.27
C TRP A 185 19.09 -5.85 -10.98
N SER A 186 19.99 -4.94 -10.58
CA SER A 186 20.73 -5.03 -9.32
C SER A 186 19.95 -4.54 -8.10
N GLN A 187 18.80 -3.89 -8.31
CA GLN A 187 18.00 -3.23 -7.27
C GLN A 187 16.67 -3.96 -7.02
N ARG A 188 16.59 -5.22 -7.43
CA ARG A 188 15.40 -6.03 -7.25
C ARG A 188 15.73 -7.47 -6.93
N VAL A 189 14.94 -8.05 -6.03
CA VAL A 189 15.07 -9.45 -5.60
C VAL A 189 13.76 -10.17 -5.87
N ASN A 190 13.82 -11.34 -6.50
CA ASN A 190 12.60 -12.10 -6.79
C ASN A 190 11.96 -12.58 -5.48
N ILE A 191 10.69 -12.22 -5.26
CA ILE A 191 10.00 -12.47 -3.99
C ILE A 191 9.82 -13.97 -3.74
N TRP A 192 9.48 -14.73 -4.79
CA TRP A 192 9.29 -16.17 -4.67
C TRP A 192 10.58 -16.86 -4.21
N LEU A 193 11.69 -16.60 -4.91
CA LEU A 193 12.99 -17.20 -4.59
C LEU A 193 13.45 -16.82 -3.18
N LYS A 194 13.27 -15.56 -2.77
CA LYS A 194 13.61 -15.09 -1.42
C LYS A 194 12.86 -15.89 -0.33
N ILE A 195 11.54 -16.04 -0.48
CA ILE A 195 10.72 -16.81 0.47
C ILE A 195 11.16 -18.28 0.56
N GLN A 196 11.48 -18.92 -0.57
CA GLN A 196 11.92 -20.32 -0.59
C GLN A 196 13.28 -20.51 0.09
N MET A 197 14.21 -19.57 -0.09
CA MET A 197 15.53 -19.60 0.54
C MET A 197 15.43 -19.45 2.06
N GLU A 198 14.63 -18.49 2.54
CA GLU A 198 14.42 -18.26 3.98
C GLU A 198 13.77 -19.48 4.65
N SER A 199 12.76 -20.07 4.01
CA SER A 199 12.10 -21.29 4.50
C SER A 199 13.09 -22.47 4.62
N SER A 200 14.00 -22.60 3.65
CA SER A 200 15.03 -23.64 3.65
C SER A 200 16.07 -23.45 4.76
N LEU A 201 16.41 -22.21 5.09
CA LEU A 201 17.36 -21.88 6.16
C LEU A 201 16.76 -22.11 7.55
N SER A 202 15.48 -21.79 7.76
CA SER A 202 14.76 -22.09 9.00
C SER A 202 14.58 -23.59 9.22
N GLY A 203 14.34 -24.37 8.16
CA GLY A 203 14.26 -25.83 8.24
C GLY A 203 15.58 -26.52 8.63
N ARG A 204 16.74 -25.92 8.32
CA ARG A 204 18.06 -26.44 8.70
C ARG A 204 18.41 -26.19 10.18
N HIS A 205 17.88 -25.13 10.79
CA HIS A 205 18.13 -24.84 12.21
C HIS A 205 17.31 -25.70 13.17
N GLY A 206 16.25 -26.36 12.69
CA GLY A 206 15.41 -27.26 13.51
C GLY A 206 15.88 -28.72 13.58
N ILE A 207 16.99 -29.09 12.93
CA ILE A 207 17.50 -30.48 12.87
C ILE A 207 18.67 -30.73 13.85
N HIS A 208 19.10 -29.70 14.59
CA HIS A 208 20.21 -29.78 15.55
C HIS A 208 19.80 -29.47 17.00
N SER A 209 18.57 -29.77 17.41
CA SER A 209 18.11 -29.63 18.81
C SER A 209 17.75 -30.98 19.42
#